data_AF-A0A0B1SD45-F1
#
_entry.id   AF-A0A0B1SD45-F1
#
_cell.length_a   1.000
_cell.length_b   1.000
_cell.length_c   1.000
_cell.angle_alpha   90.00
_cell.angle_beta   90.00
_cell.angle_gamma   90.00
#
_symmetry.space_group_name_H-M   'P 1'
#
loop_
_entity.id
_entity.type
_entity.pdbx_description
1 polymer ?
#
loop_
_entity_poly.entity_id
_entity_poly.type
_entity_poly.pdbx_seq_one_letter_code
_entity_poly.pdbx_strand_id
1 'polypeptide(L)'
;MNRTRVLWRNAKKKFSECQHKLKSLVKRTPKPTVKPPVVLNDVVMEEILKRLDLSERVRMRVLSKRVHAIVDRMPLILPFIFIRSDARGNIELHCDHVDVLLDYILVDMQGFKVVNGAIAFNYTNARSVLTAIISRITGVTHLWLDSAWNGHIIQVIVEYYQAINHGSKRQRYVEFY
;
A
#
# COMPACT_ATOMS: atom_id res chain seq x y z
N MET A 1 -3.53 43.97 -37.38
CA MET A 1 -4.57 43.05 -36.84
C MET A 1 -3.88 41.77 -36.32
N ASN A 2 -4.11 41.40 -35.05
CA ASN A 2 -3.32 40.39 -34.36
C ASN A 2 -3.88 38.96 -34.60
N ARG A 3 -3.29 38.23 -35.56
CA ARG A 3 -3.73 36.89 -36.04
C ARG A 3 -4.00 35.88 -34.90
N THR A 4 -3.22 35.94 -33.82
CA THR A 4 -3.33 35.05 -32.66
C THR A 4 -4.65 35.21 -31.91
N ARG A 5 -5.19 36.44 -31.82
CA ARG A 5 -6.49 36.70 -31.17
C ARG A 5 -7.67 36.16 -31.97
N VAL A 6 -7.54 36.13 -33.30
CA VAL A 6 -8.58 35.59 -34.20
C VAL A 6 -8.61 34.06 -34.13
N LEU A 7 -7.44 33.42 -34.12
CA LEU A 7 -7.32 31.97 -33.93
C LEU A 7 -7.92 31.50 -32.60
N TRP A 8 -7.64 32.22 -31.51
CA TRP A 8 -8.19 31.89 -30.19
C TRP A 8 -9.71 32.00 -30.14
N ARG A 9 -10.29 33.05 -30.75
CA ARG A 9 -11.75 33.20 -30.83
C ARG A 9 -12.41 32.06 -31.63
N ASN A 10 -11.79 31.66 -32.74
CA ASN A 10 -12.28 30.56 -33.57
C ASN A 10 -12.19 29.20 -32.84
N ALA A 11 -11.08 28.96 -32.13
CA ALA A 11 -10.92 27.75 -31.32
C ALA A 11 -11.97 27.68 -30.21
N LYS A 12 -12.18 28.78 -29.47
CA LYS A 12 -13.19 28.86 -28.40
C LYS A 12 -14.60 28.60 -28.91
N LYS A 13 -14.95 29.14 -30.09
CA LYS A 13 -16.23 28.89 -30.76
C LYS A 13 -16.41 27.42 -31.12
N LYS A 14 -15.38 26.79 -31.71
CA LYS A 14 -15.41 25.36 -32.08
C LYS A 14 -15.52 24.45 -30.86
N PHE A 15 -14.81 24.75 -29.77
CA PHE A 15 -14.94 24.01 -28.52
C PHE A 15 -16.36 24.08 -27.95
N SER A 16 -16.99 25.26 -27.98
CA SER A 16 -18.37 25.42 -27.51
C SER A 16 -19.36 24.64 -28.39
N GLU A 17 -19.20 24.65 -29.71
CA GLU A 17 -19.99 23.84 -30.65
C GLU A 17 -19.86 22.33 -30.36
N CYS A 18 -18.63 21.85 -30.12
CA CYS A 18 -18.37 20.46 -29.75
C CYS A 18 -19.03 20.10 -28.40
N GLN A 19 -18.95 20.99 -27.40
CA GLN A 19 -19.55 20.78 -26.09
C GLN A 19 -21.08 20.69 -26.19
N HIS A 20 -21.71 21.50 -27.03
CA HIS A 20 -23.16 21.43 -27.27
C HIS A 20 -23.55 20.14 -27.99
N LYS A 21 -22.80 19.71 -29.01
CA LYS A 21 -23.01 18.42 -29.68
C LYS A 21 -22.88 17.24 -28.72
N LEU A 22 -21.85 17.25 -27.87
CA LEU A 22 -21.63 16.21 -26.85
C LEU A 22 -22.82 16.14 -25.87
N LYS A 23 -23.28 17.28 -25.34
CA LYS A 23 -24.45 17.34 -24.47
C LYS A 23 -25.72 16.81 -25.14
N SER A 24 -25.88 17.07 -26.45
CA SER A 24 -27.02 16.56 -27.21
C SER A 24 -26.96 15.04 -27.43
N LEU A 25 -25.76 14.49 -27.63
CA LEU A 25 -25.52 13.06 -27.77
C LEU A 25 -25.78 12.33 -26.45
N VAL A 26 -25.29 12.87 -25.33
CA VAL A 26 -25.53 12.32 -23.98
C VAL A 26 -27.02 12.31 -23.61
N LYS A 27 -27.79 13.32 -24.06
CA LYS A 27 -29.25 13.35 -23.87
C LYS A 27 -30.00 12.35 -24.75
N ARG A 28 -29.42 11.96 -25.90
CA ARG A 28 -30.03 11.03 -26.86
C ARG A 28 -29.62 9.58 -26.66
N THR A 29 -28.53 9.32 -25.95
CA THR A 29 -28.22 7.97 -25.47
C THR A 29 -29.33 7.53 -24.52
N PRO A 30 -30.05 6.43 -24.80
CA PRO A 30 -30.99 5.86 -23.85
C PRO A 30 -30.23 5.63 -22.54
N LYS A 31 -30.78 6.16 -21.43
CA LYS A 31 -30.21 5.89 -20.10
C LYS A 31 -30.09 4.37 -20.00
N PRO A 32 -28.88 3.81 -19.76
CA PRO A 32 -28.80 2.39 -19.49
C PRO A 32 -29.78 2.11 -18.38
N THR A 33 -30.69 1.16 -18.59
CA THR A 33 -31.46 0.56 -17.51
C THR A 33 -30.42 0.00 -16.57
N VAL A 34 -30.06 0.78 -15.55
CA VAL A 34 -29.02 0.45 -14.59
C VAL A 34 -29.57 -0.75 -13.84
N LYS A 35 -29.25 -1.95 -14.34
CA LYS A 35 -29.29 -3.14 -13.49
C LYS A 35 -28.52 -2.74 -12.23
N PRO A 36 -29.10 -2.91 -11.03
CA PRO A 36 -28.40 -2.55 -9.82
C PRO A 36 -27.02 -3.20 -9.88
N PRO A 37 -25.94 -2.44 -9.63
CA PRO A 37 -24.60 -3.00 -9.67
C PRO A 37 -24.60 -4.23 -8.77
N VAL A 38 -24.16 -5.38 -9.31
CA VAL A 38 -24.06 -6.60 -8.51
C VAL A 38 -23.01 -6.32 -7.44
N VAL A 39 -23.48 -6.05 -6.23
CA VAL A 39 -22.61 -5.82 -5.07
C VAL A 39 -22.25 -7.19 -4.53
N LEU A 40 -21.06 -7.67 -4.87
CA LEU A 40 -20.48 -8.85 -4.23
C LEU A 40 -20.42 -8.60 -2.72
N ASN A 41 -20.80 -9.58 -1.90
CA ASN A 41 -20.61 -9.56 -0.45
C ASN A 41 -19.11 -9.48 -0.10
N ASP A 42 -18.77 -8.83 1.02
CA ASP A 42 -17.43 -8.78 1.61
C ASP A 42 -16.76 -10.15 1.73
N VAL A 43 -17.49 -11.18 2.18
CA VAL A 43 -16.98 -12.56 2.34
C VAL A 43 -16.55 -13.15 1.00
N VAL A 44 -17.35 -12.93 -0.05
CA VAL A 44 -17.03 -13.40 -1.41
C VAL A 44 -15.84 -12.62 -1.95
N MET A 45 -15.79 -11.31 -1.69
CA MET A 45 -14.68 -10.45 -2.12
C MET A 45 -13.37 -10.87 -1.44
N GLU A 46 -13.38 -11.16 -0.15
CA GLU A 46 -12.21 -11.71 0.56
C GLU A 46 -11.73 -13.00 -0.08
N GLU A 47 -12.63 -13.93 -0.38
CA GLU A 47 -12.26 -15.21 -0.95
C GLU A 47 -11.67 -15.08 -2.36
N ILE A 48 -12.13 -14.09 -3.13
CA ILE A 48 -11.51 -13.72 -4.41
C ILE A 48 -10.11 -13.13 -4.16
N LEU A 49 -9.98 -12.19 -3.22
CA LEU A 49 -8.70 -11.53 -2.93
C LEU A 49 -7.66 -12.49 -2.36
N LYS A 50 -8.06 -13.56 -1.65
CA LYS A 50 -7.15 -14.61 -1.16
C LYS A 50 -6.47 -15.39 -2.28
N ARG A 51 -7.04 -15.42 -3.48
CA ARG A 51 -6.48 -16.11 -4.65
C ARG A 51 -5.45 -15.28 -5.40
N LEU A 52 -5.36 -13.98 -5.11
CA LEU A 52 -4.38 -13.09 -5.70
C LEU A 52 -3.04 -13.24 -4.97
N ASP A 53 -1.95 -12.96 -5.69
CA ASP A 53 -0.67 -12.80 -5.03
C ASP A 53 -0.67 -11.56 -4.11
N LEU A 54 0.34 -11.45 -3.25
CA LEU A 54 0.38 -10.35 -2.28
C LEU A 54 0.44 -8.97 -2.95
N SER A 55 1.21 -8.82 -4.03
CA SER A 55 1.40 -7.56 -4.74
C SER A 55 0.14 -7.13 -5.48
N GLU A 56 -0.50 -8.03 -6.22
CA GLU A 56 -1.81 -7.87 -6.84
C GLU A 56 -2.84 -7.44 -5.81
N ARG A 57 -2.95 -8.17 -4.69
CA ARG A 57 -3.92 -7.86 -3.65
C ARG A 57 -3.74 -6.45 -3.08
N VAL A 58 -2.50 -6.03 -2.82
CA VAL A 58 -2.20 -4.67 -2.35
C VAL A 58 -2.54 -3.63 -3.42
N ARG A 59 -2.26 -3.90 -4.70
CA ARG A 59 -2.62 -3.02 -5.82
C ARG A 59 -4.14 -2.82 -5.95
N MET A 60 -4.96 -3.83 -5.62
CA MET A 60 -6.43 -3.72 -5.68
C MET A 60 -7.01 -2.65 -4.75
N ARG A 61 -6.26 -2.18 -3.73
CA ARG A 61 -6.70 -1.13 -2.78
C ARG A 61 -7.11 0.17 -3.47
N VAL A 62 -6.54 0.48 -4.63
CA VAL A 62 -6.83 1.73 -5.37
C VAL A 62 -8.21 1.72 -6.04
N LEU A 63 -8.84 0.55 -6.18
CA LEU A 63 -10.10 0.41 -6.92
C LEU A 63 -11.30 1.01 -6.19
N SER A 64 -11.37 0.86 -4.87
CA SER A 64 -12.42 1.48 -4.06
C SER A 64 -12.08 1.47 -2.57
N LYS A 65 -12.69 2.39 -1.81
CA LYS A 65 -12.58 2.43 -0.33
C LYS A 65 -12.99 1.11 0.33
N ARG A 66 -13.94 0.38 -0.25
CA ARG A 66 -14.39 -0.90 0.26
C ARG A 66 -13.33 -1.98 0.08
N VAL A 67 -12.76 -2.11 -1.12
CA VAL A 67 -11.67 -3.06 -1.38
C VAL A 67 -10.45 -2.71 -0.53
N HIS A 68 -10.14 -1.43 -0.38
CA HIS A 68 -9.10 -0.96 0.54
C HIS A 68 -9.29 -1.48 1.96
N ALA A 69 -10.48 -1.28 2.56
CA ALA A 69 -10.78 -1.74 3.91
C ALA A 69 -10.72 -3.27 4.06
N ILE A 70 -11.10 -4.01 3.02
CA ILE A 70 -11.01 -5.48 3.01
C ILE A 70 -9.55 -5.93 2.96
N VAL A 71 -8.74 -5.35 2.09
CA VAL A 71 -7.32 -5.72 1.99
C VAL A 71 -6.57 -5.38 3.28
N ASP A 72 -6.86 -4.24 3.91
CA ASP A 72 -6.18 -3.80 5.14
C ASP A 72 -6.47 -4.71 6.35
N ARG A 73 -7.60 -5.42 6.38
CA ARG A 73 -7.92 -6.41 7.43
C ARG A 73 -7.37 -7.81 7.14
N MET A 74 -6.90 -8.07 5.91
CA MET A 74 -6.38 -9.38 5.53
C MET A 74 -4.94 -9.57 6.01
N PRO A 75 -4.55 -10.81 6.38
CA PRO A 75 -3.18 -11.09 6.80
C PRO A 75 -2.15 -10.74 5.71
N LEU A 76 -1.14 -9.95 6.07
CA LEU A 76 0.01 -9.64 5.22
C LEU A 76 1.20 -10.46 5.71
N ILE A 77 1.40 -11.63 5.09
CA ILE A 77 2.49 -12.54 5.42
C ILE A 77 3.54 -12.42 4.32
N LEU A 78 4.76 -12.05 4.70
CA LEU A 78 5.88 -12.02 3.76
C LEU A 78 6.53 -13.41 3.69
N PRO A 79 6.69 -14.01 2.50
CA PRO A 79 7.19 -15.36 2.36
C PRO A 79 8.66 -15.45 2.78
N PHE A 80 9.48 -14.49 2.35
CA PHE A 80 10.91 -14.46 2.64
C PHE A 80 11.38 -13.04 2.94
N ILE A 81 12.15 -12.91 4.02
CA ILE A 81 12.92 -11.71 4.35
C ILE A 81 14.33 -12.14 4.70
N PHE A 82 15.30 -11.49 4.06
CA PHE A 82 16.71 -11.62 4.39
C PHE A 82 17.29 -10.27 4.78
N ILE A 83 17.85 -10.17 5.97
CA ILE A 83 18.48 -8.95 6.48
C ILE A 83 19.95 -9.22 6.67
N ARG A 84 20.80 -8.41 6.05
CA ARG A 84 22.25 -8.50 6.18
C ARG A 84 22.87 -7.14 6.48
N SER A 85 24.10 -7.14 6.97
CA SER A 85 24.89 -5.91 7.09
C SER A 85 26.02 -5.87 6.07
N ASP A 86 26.21 -4.71 5.44
CA ASP A 86 27.39 -4.48 4.62
C ASP A 86 28.61 -4.12 5.48
N ALA A 87 29.80 -4.13 4.87
CA ALA A 87 31.06 -3.78 5.55
C ALA A 87 31.12 -2.32 6.02
N ARG A 88 30.18 -1.46 5.60
CA ARG A 88 30.10 -0.03 5.95
C ARG A 88 29.11 0.20 7.10
N GLY A 89 28.48 -0.85 7.63
CA GLY A 89 27.50 -0.77 8.72
C GLY A 89 26.10 -0.36 8.26
N ASN A 90 25.82 -0.38 6.95
CA ASN A 90 24.45 -0.32 6.46
C ASN A 90 23.79 -1.68 6.61
N ILE A 91 22.48 -1.65 6.80
CA ILE A 91 21.62 -2.82 6.84
C ILE A 91 20.91 -2.88 5.50
N GLU A 92 20.97 -4.03 4.85
CA GLU A 92 20.25 -4.33 3.62
C GLU A 92 19.14 -5.33 3.91
N LEU A 93 17.92 -4.99 3.55
CA LEU A 93 16.75 -5.85 3.63
C LEU A 93 16.34 -6.28 2.21
N HIS A 94 16.39 -7.58 1.99
CA HIS A 94 15.94 -8.26 0.79
C HIS A 94 14.59 -8.95 1.07
N CYS A 95 13.65 -8.82 0.13
CA CYS A 95 12.34 -9.44 0.22
C CYS A 95 11.83 -9.71 -1.20
N ASP A 96 11.10 -10.81 -1.40
CA ASP A 96 10.51 -11.13 -2.71
C ASP A 96 9.43 -10.11 -3.12
N HIS A 97 8.88 -9.38 -2.15
CA HIS A 97 7.86 -8.35 -2.32
C HIS A 97 8.36 -6.98 -1.87
N VAL A 98 9.56 -6.57 -2.33
CA VAL A 98 10.11 -5.22 -2.06
C VAL A 98 9.14 -4.12 -2.53
N ASP A 99 8.44 -4.33 -3.64
CA ASP A 99 7.40 -3.43 -4.15
C ASP A 99 6.30 -3.18 -3.10
N VAL A 100 5.81 -4.23 -2.44
CA VAL A 100 4.83 -4.10 -1.35
C VAL A 100 5.41 -3.34 -0.17
N LEU A 101 6.67 -3.59 0.18
CA LEU A 101 7.32 -2.84 1.26
C LEU A 101 7.40 -1.35 0.93
N LEU A 102 7.80 -0.99 -0.29
CA LEU A 102 7.97 0.41 -0.71
C LEU A 102 6.63 1.13 -0.92
N ASP A 103 5.74 0.54 -1.70
CA ASP A 103 4.52 1.19 -2.20
C ASP A 103 3.34 1.09 -1.23
N TYR A 104 3.47 0.31 -0.16
CA TYR A 104 2.43 0.18 0.85
C TYR A 104 2.89 0.42 2.27
N ILE A 105 4.01 -0.17 2.69
CA ILE A 105 4.44 -0.10 4.09
C ILE A 105 5.31 1.15 4.35
N LEU A 106 6.21 1.48 3.45
CA LEU A 106 7.25 2.49 3.64
C LEU A 106 7.02 3.78 2.83
N VAL A 107 5.82 3.95 2.26
CA VAL A 107 5.46 5.03 1.32
C VAL A 107 5.89 6.42 1.82
N ASP A 108 5.62 6.72 3.09
CA ASP A 108 5.87 8.03 3.69
C ASP A 108 7.11 8.03 4.60
N MET A 109 7.89 6.94 4.59
CA MET A 109 9.04 6.79 5.47
C MET A 109 10.31 7.32 4.79
N GLN A 110 11.11 8.03 5.57
CA GLN A 110 12.45 8.46 5.19
C GLN A 110 13.50 7.62 5.92
N GLY A 111 14.77 7.75 5.51
CA GLY A 111 15.89 7.10 6.20
C GLY A 111 16.33 5.76 5.63
N PHE A 112 15.76 5.34 4.50
CA PHE A 112 16.25 4.24 3.69
C PHE A 112 16.46 4.67 2.23
N LYS A 113 17.15 3.84 1.47
CA LYS A 113 17.36 3.96 0.02
C LYS A 113 17.19 2.59 -0.61
N VAL A 114 16.89 2.54 -1.91
CA VAL A 114 16.90 1.28 -2.66
C VAL A 114 18.25 1.13 -3.34
N VAL A 115 18.98 0.05 -3.04
CA VAL A 115 20.29 -0.26 -3.61
C VAL A 115 20.26 -1.71 -4.09
N ASN A 116 20.48 -1.93 -5.39
CA ASN A 116 20.46 -3.27 -6.00
C ASN A 116 19.19 -4.08 -5.70
N GLY A 117 18.04 -3.41 -5.66
CA GLY A 117 16.75 -4.05 -5.33
C GLY A 117 16.53 -4.36 -3.85
N ALA A 118 17.49 -4.04 -2.98
CA ALA A 118 17.35 -4.15 -1.53
C ALA A 118 17.04 -2.80 -0.89
N ILE A 119 16.34 -2.84 0.23
CA ILE A 119 16.07 -1.66 1.06
C ILE A 119 17.27 -1.49 1.99
N ALA A 120 18.09 -0.48 1.74
CA ALA A 120 19.30 -0.17 2.49
C ALA A 120 19.05 1.00 3.45
N PHE A 121 19.39 0.83 4.72
CA PHE A 121 19.30 1.87 5.74
C PHE A 121 20.44 1.76 6.74
N ASN A 122 20.79 2.86 7.39
CA ASN A 122 21.85 2.86 8.39
C ASN A 122 21.30 2.41 9.77
N TYR A 123 22.22 2.21 10.71
CA TYR A 123 21.89 1.83 12.08
C TYR A 123 20.91 2.79 12.76
N THR A 124 21.08 4.10 12.60
CA THR A 124 20.22 5.10 13.27
C THR A 124 18.76 4.99 12.83
N ASN A 125 18.51 4.52 11.60
CA ASN A 125 17.16 4.37 11.05
C ASN A 125 16.60 2.95 11.21
N ALA A 126 17.42 1.99 11.64
CA ALA A 126 17.04 0.57 11.72
C ALA A 126 15.80 0.33 12.56
N ARG A 127 15.74 0.93 13.76
CA ARG A 127 14.58 0.79 14.67
C ARG A 127 13.29 1.26 14.02
N SER A 128 13.32 2.43 13.40
CA SER A 128 12.16 3.06 12.74
C SER A 128 11.70 2.21 11.56
N VAL A 129 12.61 1.84 10.65
CA VAL A 129 12.29 1.04 9.46
C VAL A 129 11.72 -0.32 9.85
N LEU A 130 12.37 -1.04 10.77
CA LEU A 130 11.90 -2.35 11.21
C LEU A 130 10.53 -2.25 11.91
N THR A 131 10.32 -1.25 12.76
CA THR A 131 9.03 -1.05 13.42
C THR A 131 7.91 -0.74 12.41
N ALA A 132 8.19 0.08 11.39
CA ALA A 132 7.22 0.35 10.32
C ALA A 132 6.82 -0.93 9.56
N ILE A 133 7.77 -1.83 9.31
CA ILE A 133 7.52 -3.12 8.67
C ILE A 133 6.70 -4.03 9.59
N ILE A 134 7.22 -4.30 10.79
CA ILE A 134 6.63 -5.24 11.75
C ILE A 134 5.22 -4.79 12.17
N SER A 135 4.95 -3.48 12.17
CA SER A 135 3.62 -2.96 12.53
C SER A 135 2.52 -3.20 11.50
N ARG A 136 2.87 -3.51 10.25
CA ARG A 136 1.92 -3.74 9.16
C ARG A 136 1.89 -5.17 8.65
N ILE A 137 2.93 -5.95 8.93
CA ILE A 137 2.96 -7.36 8.55
C ILE A 137 2.32 -8.20 9.66
N THR A 138 1.59 -9.24 9.26
CA THR A 138 1.05 -10.24 10.19
C THR A 138 2.11 -11.28 10.55
N GLY A 139 3.06 -11.54 9.63
CA GLY A 139 4.15 -12.47 9.89
C GLY A 139 5.13 -12.58 8.73
N VAL A 140 6.16 -13.37 8.97
CA VAL A 140 7.19 -13.74 7.99
C VAL A 140 7.31 -15.26 8.01
N THR A 141 7.24 -15.93 6.85
CA THR A 141 7.37 -17.39 6.78
C THR A 141 8.82 -17.82 6.96
N HIS A 142 9.75 -17.13 6.29
CA HIS A 142 11.18 -17.39 6.39
C HIS A 142 11.96 -16.09 6.66
N LEU A 143 12.57 -15.99 7.84
CA LEU A 143 13.42 -14.86 8.24
C LEU A 143 14.88 -15.30 8.34
N TRP A 144 15.74 -14.68 7.56
CA TRP A 144 17.18 -14.94 7.56
C TRP A 144 17.93 -13.68 8.01
N LEU A 145 18.85 -13.84 8.96
CA LEU A 145 19.60 -12.74 9.54
C LEU A 145 21.11 -13.01 9.43
N ASP A 146 21.76 -12.34 8.50
CA ASP A 146 23.22 -12.38 8.29
C ASP A 146 23.83 -11.01 8.60
N SER A 147 23.66 -10.61 9.85
CA SER A 147 24.13 -9.32 10.35
C SER A 147 24.85 -9.52 11.68
N ALA A 148 25.91 -8.73 11.90
CA ALA A 148 26.50 -8.59 13.23
C ALA A 148 25.51 -8.07 14.28
N TRP A 149 24.33 -7.59 13.85
CA TRP A 149 23.32 -6.91 14.65
C TRP A 149 22.02 -7.70 14.83
N ASN A 150 22.06 -9.02 14.62
CA ASN A 150 20.90 -9.90 14.79
C ASN A 150 20.18 -9.68 16.13
N GLY A 151 20.93 -9.50 17.22
CA GLY A 151 20.37 -9.22 18.55
C GLY A 151 19.52 -7.94 18.60
N HIS A 152 19.97 -6.84 17.97
CA HIS A 152 19.21 -5.59 17.95
C HIS A 152 17.95 -5.71 17.08
N ILE A 153 18.02 -6.40 15.94
CA ILE A 153 16.87 -6.65 15.07
C ILE A 153 15.80 -7.45 15.82
N ILE A 154 16.21 -8.55 16.47
CA ILE A 154 15.32 -9.38 17.29
C ILE A 154 14.76 -8.59 18.47
N GLN A 155 15.57 -7.77 19.13
CA GLN A 155 15.11 -6.93 20.23
C GLN A 155 14.01 -5.96 19.78
N VAL A 156 14.16 -5.28 18.63
CA VAL A 156 13.10 -4.39 18.09
C VAL A 156 11.81 -5.16 17.83
N ILE A 157 11.90 -6.37 17.27
CA ILE A 157 10.74 -7.26 17.05
C ILE A 157 10.06 -7.59 18.39
N VAL A 158 10.83 -8.05 19.38
CA VAL A 158 10.32 -8.42 20.70
C VAL A 158 9.69 -7.23 21.42
N GLU A 159 10.37 -6.07 21.43
CA GLU A 159 9.87 -4.84 22.04
C GLU A 159 8.55 -4.40 21.41
N TYR A 160 8.41 -4.51 20.09
CA TYR A 160 7.16 -4.18 19.40
C TYR A 160 6.00 -5.08 19.84
N TYR A 161 6.20 -6.40 19.82
CA TYR A 161 5.15 -7.34 20.24
C TYR A 161 4.83 -7.25 21.73
N GLN A 162 5.85 -6.99 22.57
CA GLN A 162 5.63 -6.67 23.98
C GLN A 162 4.80 -5.41 24.15
N ALA A 163 5.10 -4.33 23.42
CA ALA A 163 4.35 -3.09 23.48
C ALA A 163 2.87 -3.29 23.10
N ILE A 164 2.58 -4.09 22.06
CA ILE A 164 1.20 -4.48 21.73
C ILE A 164 0.57 -5.23 22.89
N ASN A 165 1.22 -6.29 23.39
CA ASN A 165 0.64 -7.17 24.40
C ASN A 165 0.44 -6.49 25.76
N HIS A 166 1.34 -5.58 26.14
CA HIS A 166 1.25 -4.80 27.37
C HIS A 166 0.31 -3.59 27.21
N GLY A 167 0.26 -2.97 26.04
CA GLY A 167 -0.71 -1.92 25.71
C GLY A 167 -2.15 -2.44 25.68
N SER A 168 -2.37 -3.64 25.15
CA SER A 168 -3.69 -4.31 25.15
C SER A 168 -4.21 -4.69 26.54
N LYS A 169 -3.36 -4.74 27.59
CA LYS A 169 -3.83 -4.90 28.97
C LYS A 169 -4.54 -3.65 29.52
N ARG A 170 -4.35 -2.47 28.92
CA ARG A 170 -5.09 -1.25 29.31
C ARG A 170 -6.44 -1.07 28.59
N GLN A 171 -6.77 -1.90 27.60
CA GLN A 171 -8.03 -1.81 26.84
C GLN A 171 -9.03 -2.94 27.12
N ARG A 172 -8.70 -3.92 27.97
CA ARG A 172 -9.65 -4.97 28.40
C ARG A 172 -10.40 -4.57 29.67
N TYR A 173 -11.16 -3.49 29.58
CA TYR A 173 -12.36 -3.26 30.40
C TYR A 173 -13.39 -2.59 29.52
N VAL A 174 -13.99 -3.39 28.63
CA VAL A 174 -15.35 -3.15 28.17
C VAL A 174 -16.10 -4.41 28.53
N GLU A 175 -16.73 -4.35 29.70
CA GLU A 175 -17.74 -5.32 30.12
C GLU A 175 -18.81 -5.40 29.04
N PHE A 176 -19.07 -6.61 28.57
CA PHE A 176 -20.37 -6.95 28.03
C PHE A 176 -21.04 -7.86 29.05
N TYR A 177 -22.13 -7.32 29.61
CA TYR A 177 -23.06 -7.83 30.63
C TYR A 177 -22.60 -7.79 32.09
#